data_AF-A0A7M7L2E6-F1
#
_entry.id   AF-A0A7M7L2E6-F1
#
_cell.length_a   1.000
_cell.length_b   1.000
_cell.length_c   1.000
_cell.angle_alpha   90.00
_cell.angle_beta   90.00
_cell.angle_gamma   90.00
#
_symmetry.space_group_name_H-M   'P 1'
#
loop_
_entity.id
_entity.type
_entity.pdbx_description
1 polymer ?
#
loop_
_entity_poly.entity_id
_entity_poly.type
_entity_poly.pdbx_seq_one_letter_code
_entity_poly.pdbx_strand_id
1 'polypeptide(L)'
;MSAMVEARVQALLQAPSSPPRRVPMLPTSGGAQLNVDWEPQKKRFALSLQSKRSHRAQLSATELHAAHRDLRKAQPSLDELFPAKLAPRTCSEAQPVCAELKRYLKAVLEGCGATLVAWVFFSAEDVPYAELDPAVDDLQRRILEDELRRGREEMARVLEAKETLGLDTAYTMEDEVVTNISLALGELFNFRMSTFAEMHDLATGGRSTQWRERADSAQQSVDELTIVYHAACLELLGGQRDRMKRDLRALEFSRWSESQQNRFLKLSAFVSQERLRWMIAVRTNKRREYDRLAAGSSPKKQDRSLIEAKKEIYEHLLKILQEEENLLKKQKAIMEKIATGNADPEDFGDATEDVEELELIYGKRNLLNMSEVAVRLSSIYQRRAILRNKVQTCQNILNKGGFRDSSVSFTGRLSGDSSGCMSLATPSEEALEAARRNTLAALREYHRGGHGSVSATPMLRLDTTSRGLTHMHNNNNNNNNNISDTCINQVKAASLS
;
A
#
# COMPACT_ATOMS: atom_id res chain seq x y z
N MET A 1 -16.92 9.13 19.42
CA MET A 1 -16.10 8.72 18.26
C MET A 1 -16.67 7.51 17.50
N SER A 2 -17.41 6.59 18.11
CA SER A 2 -17.95 5.40 17.42
C SER A 2 -19.05 5.69 16.37
N ALA A 3 -20.05 6.52 16.69
CA ALA A 3 -21.20 6.74 15.80
C ALA A 3 -20.93 7.67 14.59
N MET A 4 -19.90 8.52 14.67
CA MET A 4 -19.54 9.44 13.57
C MET A 4 -18.66 8.78 12.49
N VAL A 5 -18.01 7.66 12.85
CA VAL A 5 -17.23 6.83 11.93
C VAL A 5 -18.14 5.84 11.19
N GLU A 6 -19.13 5.27 11.89
CA GLU A 6 -20.17 4.42 11.26
C GLU A 6 -20.97 5.13 10.17
N ALA A 7 -21.37 6.39 10.39
CA ALA A 7 -22.09 7.17 9.38
C ALA A 7 -21.26 7.48 8.11
N ARG A 8 -19.93 7.55 8.23
CA ARG A 8 -19.02 7.72 7.08
C ARG A 8 -18.80 6.42 6.32
N VAL A 9 -18.95 5.28 6.98
CA VAL A 9 -18.87 3.95 6.34
C VAL A 9 -20.19 3.57 5.65
N GLN A 10 -21.35 4.00 6.17
CA GLN A 10 -22.65 3.76 5.52
C GLN A 10 -22.76 4.45 4.14
N ALA A 11 -22.10 5.60 3.97
CA ALA A 11 -22.00 6.30 2.69
C ALA A 11 -21.06 5.62 1.67
N LEU A 12 -20.18 4.70 2.12
CA LEU A 12 -19.32 3.86 1.28
C LEU A 12 -20.05 2.64 0.68
N LEU A 13 -21.31 2.39 1.08
CA LEU A 13 -22.09 1.23 0.64
C LEU A 13 -23.09 1.53 -0.49
N GLN A 14 -23.30 2.81 -0.85
CA GLN A 14 -24.24 3.18 -1.90
C GLN A 14 -23.52 3.48 -3.21
N ALA A 15 -23.50 2.48 -4.10
CA ALA A 15 -23.08 2.67 -5.48
C ALA A 15 -24.01 3.68 -6.19
N PRO A 16 -23.49 4.68 -6.91
CA PRO A 16 -24.32 5.50 -7.77
C PRO A 16 -24.83 4.65 -8.93
N SER A 17 -26.14 4.47 -9.03
CA SER A 17 -26.80 3.84 -10.18
C SER A 17 -26.61 4.71 -11.42
N SER A 18 -25.50 4.51 -12.12
CA SER A 18 -25.25 5.13 -13.42
C SER A 18 -25.81 4.24 -14.52
N PRO A 19 -26.53 4.79 -15.52
CA PRO A 19 -27.04 4.01 -16.64
C PRO A 19 -25.88 3.42 -17.46
N PRO A 20 -26.09 2.29 -18.16
CA PRO A 20 -25.04 1.62 -18.92
C PRO A 20 -24.54 2.55 -20.04
N ARG A 21 -23.34 3.11 -19.86
CA ARG A 21 -22.62 3.82 -20.92
C ARG A 21 -22.22 2.79 -21.97
N ARG A 22 -22.69 2.95 -23.21
CA ARG A 22 -22.20 2.18 -24.36
C ARG A 22 -20.69 2.34 -24.45
N VAL A 23 -19.97 1.22 -24.33
CA VAL A 23 -18.54 1.13 -24.57
C VAL A 23 -18.30 1.47 -26.05
N PRO A 24 -17.38 2.39 -26.39
CA PRO A 24 -16.98 2.62 -27.78
C PRO A 24 -16.40 1.32 -28.34
N MET A 25 -16.84 0.90 -29.52
CA MET A 25 -16.26 -0.28 -30.17
C MET A 25 -14.76 -0.03 -30.41
N LEU A 26 -13.94 -0.93 -29.85
CA LEU A 26 -12.50 -0.97 -30.04
C LEU A 26 -12.15 -1.11 -31.54
N PRO A 27 -11.01 -0.54 -31.99
CA PRO A 27 -10.54 -0.76 -33.35
C PRO A 27 -10.27 -2.25 -33.57
N THR A 28 -10.82 -2.79 -34.65
CA THR A 28 -10.65 -4.19 -35.06
C THR A 28 -9.18 -4.55 -35.15
N SER A 29 -8.75 -5.54 -34.36
CA SER A 29 -7.40 -6.10 -34.32
C SER A 29 -7.06 -6.88 -35.60
N GLY A 30 -6.91 -6.19 -36.73
CA GLY A 30 -6.48 -6.79 -37.98
C GLY A 30 -5.01 -7.19 -37.90
N GLY A 31 -4.72 -8.43 -37.48
CA GLY A 31 -3.37 -9.02 -37.57
C GLY A 31 -2.89 -9.82 -36.36
N ALA A 32 -3.64 -9.89 -35.26
CA ALA A 32 -3.23 -10.68 -34.11
C ALA A 32 -3.61 -12.17 -34.27
N GLN A 33 -2.64 -13.08 -34.20
CA GLN A 33 -2.85 -14.52 -34.31
C GLN A 33 -2.59 -15.23 -32.98
N LEU A 34 -3.53 -16.09 -32.56
CA LEU A 34 -3.43 -16.83 -31.30
C LEU A 34 -3.45 -18.35 -31.56
N ASN A 35 -2.51 -19.08 -30.97
CA ASN A 35 -2.45 -20.54 -31.00
C ASN A 35 -2.49 -21.13 -29.59
N VAL A 36 -3.07 -22.33 -29.50
CA VAL A 36 -3.29 -23.08 -28.27
C VAL A 36 -2.92 -24.53 -28.54
N ASP A 37 -1.93 -25.04 -27.80
CA ASP A 37 -1.49 -26.43 -27.87
C ASP A 37 -1.49 -27.05 -26.47
N TRP A 38 -1.64 -28.36 -26.37
CA TRP A 38 -1.55 -29.09 -25.10
C TRP A 38 -0.20 -29.79 -24.99
N GLU A 39 0.46 -29.65 -23.84
CA GLU A 39 1.71 -30.35 -23.51
C GLU A 39 1.43 -31.45 -22.47
N PRO A 40 1.27 -32.73 -22.90
CA PRO A 40 0.88 -33.82 -22.01
C PRO A 40 1.88 -34.08 -20.89
N GLN A 41 3.17 -33.92 -21.17
CA GLN A 41 4.23 -34.18 -20.19
C GLN A 41 4.18 -33.21 -19.01
N LYS A 42 3.80 -31.95 -19.27
CA LYS A 42 3.71 -30.91 -18.24
C LYS A 42 2.30 -30.74 -17.69
N LYS A 43 1.29 -31.34 -18.33
CA LYS A 43 -0.14 -31.12 -18.07
C LYS A 43 -0.50 -29.61 -18.12
N ARG A 44 0.03 -28.91 -19.11
CA ARG A 44 -0.15 -27.46 -19.31
C ARG A 44 -0.55 -27.15 -20.76
N PHE A 45 -1.24 -26.04 -20.96
CA PHE A 45 -1.56 -25.46 -22.25
C PHE A 45 -0.45 -24.49 -22.66
N ALA A 46 0.13 -24.70 -23.83
CA ALA A 46 1.02 -23.75 -24.48
C ALA A 46 0.18 -22.75 -25.28
N LEU A 47 0.25 -21.48 -24.87
CA LEU A 47 -0.39 -20.36 -25.58
C LEU A 47 0.67 -19.58 -26.36
N SER A 48 0.33 -19.10 -27.54
CA SER A 48 1.12 -18.10 -28.24
C SER A 48 0.24 -17.02 -28.85
N LEU A 49 0.69 -15.76 -28.72
CA LEU A 49 0.04 -14.59 -29.32
C LEU A 49 1.06 -13.87 -30.19
N GLN A 50 0.79 -13.78 -31.48
CA GLN A 50 1.54 -12.95 -32.42
C GLN A 50 0.74 -11.66 -32.64
N SER A 51 1.27 -10.52 -32.17
CA SER A 51 0.72 -9.19 -32.48
C SER A 51 1.87 -8.26 -32.89
N LYS A 52 2.00 -7.07 -32.28
CA LYS A 52 3.21 -6.23 -32.37
C LYS A 52 4.44 -6.93 -31.79
N ARG A 53 4.24 -7.76 -30.76
CA ARG A 53 5.27 -8.61 -30.14
C ARG A 53 4.76 -10.06 -30.13
N SER A 54 5.70 -11.01 -30.10
CA SER A 54 5.39 -12.43 -29.95
C SER A 54 5.44 -12.80 -28.48
N HIS A 55 4.34 -13.30 -27.94
CA HIS A 55 4.23 -13.77 -26.57
C HIS A 55 4.00 -15.28 -26.53
N ARG A 56 4.59 -15.97 -25.56
CA ARG A 56 4.40 -17.40 -25.30
C ARG A 56 4.26 -17.64 -23.81
N ALA A 57 3.33 -18.50 -23.43
CA ALA A 57 3.08 -18.85 -22.04
C ALA A 57 2.69 -20.32 -21.92
N GLN A 58 3.02 -20.92 -20.78
CA GLN A 58 2.58 -22.27 -20.44
C GLN A 58 1.67 -22.20 -19.23
N LEU A 59 0.36 -22.42 -19.42
CA LEU A 59 -0.63 -22.25 -18.37
C LEU A 59 -1.25 -23.56 -17.91
N SER A 60 -1.38 -23.74 -16.60
CA SER A 60 -2.16 -24.82 -16.01
C SER A 60 -3.67 -24.53 -16.12
N ALA A 61 -4.50 -25.53 -15.86
CA ALA A 61 -5.94 -25.34 -15.77
C ALA A 61 -6.33 -24.32 -14.70
N THR A 62 -5.64 -24.31 -13.55
CA THR A 62 -5.91 -23.38 -12.45
C THR A 62 -5.55 -21.94 -12.82
N GLU A 63 -4.44 -21.74 -13.54
CA GLU A 63 -4.03 -20.43 -14.05
C GLU A 63 -5.01 -19.91 -15.12
N LEU A 64 -5.51 -20.78 -16.02
CA LEU A 64 -6.54 -20.41 -16.99
C LEU A 64 -7.87 -20.02 -16.34
N HIS A 65 -8.30 -20.75 -15.32
CA HIS A 65 -9.49 -20.39 -14.53
C HIS A 65 -9.29 -19.04 -13.81
N ALA A 66 -8.09 -18.80 -13.27
CA ALA A 66 -7.77 -17.53 -12.64
C ALA A 66 -7.82 -16.37 -13.65
N ALA A 67 -7.17 -16.53 -14.82
CA ALA A 67 -7.20 -15.55 -15.91
C ALA A 67 -8.63 -15.28 -16.41
N HIS A 68 -9.47 -16.31 -16.53
CA HIS A 68 -10.87 -16.15 -16.90
C HIS A 68 -11.69 -15.40 -15.85
N ARG A 69 -11.50 -15.74 -14.57
CA ARG A 69 -12.14 -15.03 -13.45
C ARG A 69 -11.79 -13.54 -13.42
N ASP A 70 -10.60 -13.19 -13.89
CA ASP A 70 -10.16 -11.81 -14.00
C ASP A 70 -10.79 -11.14 -15.24
N LEU A 71 -10.79 -11.80 -16.40
CA LEU A 71 -11.38 -11.28 -17.64
C LEU A 71 -12.90 -11.07 -17.58
N ARG A 72 -13.65 -11.95 -16.89
CA ARG A 72 -15.11 -11.78 -16.75
C ARG A 72 -15.50 -10.48 -16.02
N LYS A 73 -14.58 -9.88 -15.24
CA LYS A 73 -14.80 -8.57 -14.62
C LYS A 73 -14.80 -7.43 -15.65
N ALA A 74 -14.05 -7.58 -16.74
CA ALA A 74 -14.05 -6.65 -17.86
C ALA A 74 -15.24 -6.94 -18.81
N GLN A 75 -15.46 -8.21 -19.12
CA GLN A 75 -16.46 -8.63 -20.09
C GLN A 75 -17.22 -9.87 -19.61
N PRO A 76 -18.37 -9.68 -18.92
CA PRO A 76 -19.17 -10.77 -18.37
C PRO A 76 -19.69 -11.76 -19.42
N SER A 77 -19.86 -11.33 -20.68
CA SER A 77 -20.32 -12.20 -21.77
C SER A 77 -19.34 -13.34 -22.13
N LEU A 78 -18.13 -13.32 -21.58
CA LEU A 78 -17.13 -14.37 -21.79
C LEU A 78 -17.43 -15.66 -21.00
N ASP A 79 -18.29 -15.62 -19.99
CA ASP A 79 -18.65 -16.78 -19.15
C ASP A 79 -19.24 -17.93 -19.98
N GLU A 80 -20.08 -17.59 -20.97
CA GLU A 80 -20.74 -18.57 -21.85
C GLU A 80 -19.76 -19.27 -22.81
N LEU A 81 -18.57 -18.70 -23.01
CA LEU A 81 -17.59 -19.19 -23.98
C LEU A 81 -16.47 -20.01 -23.34
N PHE A 82 -16.31 -19.93 -22.02
CA PHE A 82 -15.21 -20.56 -21.32
C PHE A 82 -15.39 -22.10 -21.24
N PRO A 83 -14.34 -22.90 -21.50
CA PRO A 83 -14.46 -24.36 -21.48
C PRO A 83 -14.87 -24.88 -20.09
N ALA A 84 -15.90 -25.72 -20.03
CA ALA A 84 -16.39 -26.29 -18.76
C ALA A 84 -15.39 -27.27 -18.11
N LYS A 85 -14.49 -27.88 -18.89
CA LYS A 85 -13.47 -28.83 -18.42
C LYS A 85 -12.12 -28.52 -19.05
N LEU A 86 -11.13 -28.18 -18.21
CA LEU A 86 -9.75 -27.88 -18.62
C LEU A 86 -8.73 -28.97 -18.23
N ALA A 87 -9.19 -30.20 -17.99
CA ALA A 87 -8.34 -31.31 -17.52
C ALA A 87 -8.33 -32.50 -18.50
N PRO A 88 -7.80 -32.34 -19.72
CA PRO A 88 -7.64 -33.46 -20.63
C PRO A 88 -6.59 -34.43 -20.09
N ARG A 89 -6.89 -35.73 -20.12
CA ARG A 89 -5.97 -36.79 -19.64
C ARG A 89 -5.10 -37.36 -20.75
N THR A 90 -5.56 -37.22 -22.00
CA THR A 90 -4.89 -37.75 -23.19
C THR A 90 -4.79 -36.67 -24.28
N CYS A 91 -3.91 -36.86 -25.26
CA CYS A 91 -3.83 -35.96 -26.42
C CYS A 91 -5.15 -35.90 -27.22
N SER A 92 -5.87 -37.01 -27.29
CA SER A 92 -7.16 -37.09 -28.00
C SER A 92 -8.24 -36.27 -27.29
N GLU A 93 -8.28 -36.31 -25.95
CA GLU A 93 -9.18 -35.47 -25.15
C GLU A 93 -8.79 -33.98 -25.18
N ALA A 94 -7.51 -33.68 -25.40
CA ALA A 94 -7.02 -32.31 -25.42
C ALA A 94 -7.44 -31.54 -26.68
N GLN A 95 -7.59 -32.20 -27.82
CA GLN A 95 -7.98 -31.55 -29.09
C GLN A 95 -9.28 -30.73 -28.99
N PRO A 96 -10.43 -31.28 -28.52
CA PRO A 96 -11.64 -30.49 -28.38
C PRO A 96 -11.49 -29.35 -27.36
N VAL A 97 -10.80 -29.59 -26.24
CA VAL A 97 -10.55 -28.57 -25.21
C VAL A 97 -9.69 -27.42 -25.75
N CYS A 98 -8.63 -27.71 -26.51
CA CYS A 98 -7.81 -26.70 -27.18
C CYS A 98 -8.61 -25.91 -28.22
N ALA A 99 -9.51 -26.56 -28.96
CA ALA A 99 -10.37 -25.88 -29.93
C ALA A 99 -11.36 -24.93 -29.23
N GLU A 100 -11.98 -25.35 -28.13
CA GLU A 100 -12.85 -24.50 -27.30
C GLU A 100 -12.06 -23.34 -26.68
N LEU A 101 -10.88 -23.60 -26.13
CA LEU A 101 -10.02 -22.58 -25.55
C LEU A 101 -9.55 -21.58 -26.60
N LYS A 102 -9.25 -22.03 -27.83
CA LYS A 102 -8.91 -21.14 -28.95
C LYS A 102 -10.09 -20.24 -29.34
N ARG A 103 -11.31 -20.78 -29.38
CA ARG A 103 -12.53 -20.00 -29.62
C ARG A 103 -12.77 -18.97 -28.52
N TYR A 104 -12.64 -19.37 -27.25
CA TYR A 104 -12.70 -18.48 -26.09
C TYR A 104 -11.67 -17.36 -26.22
N LEU A 105 -10.39 -17.68 -26.38
CA LEU A 105 -9.31 -16.70 -26.46
C LEU A 105 -9.42 -15.77 -27.67
N LYS A 106 -10.01 -16.23 -28.79
CA LYS A 106 -10.34 -15.37 -29.92
C LYS A 106 -11.43 -14.35 -29.56
N ALA A 107 -12.48 -14.77 -28.87
CA ALA A 107 -13.52 -13.86 -28.38
C ALA A 107 -12.98 -12.87 -27.34
N VAL A 108 -12.07 -13.33 -26.45
CA VAL A 108 -11.33 -12.43 -25.56
C VAL A 108 -10.51 -11.43 -26.37
N LEU A 109 -9.76 -11.88 -27.38
CA LEU A 109 -8.93 -11.00 -28.20
C LEU A 109 -9.76 -9.93 -28.94
N GLU A 110 -10.93 -10.31 -29.47
CA GLU A 110 -11.85 -9.41 -30.16
C GLU A 110 -12.54 -8.42 -29.20
N GLY A 111 -12.91 -8.87 -28.00
CA GLY A 111 -13.62 -8.04 -27.02
C GLY A 111 -12.72 -7.17 -26.13
N CYS A 112 -11.53 -7.68 -25.80
CA CYS A 112 -10.60 -7.07 -24.85
C CYS A 112 -9.35 -6.49 -25.49
N GLY A 113 -9.05 -6.83 -26.75
CA GLY A 113 -7.84 -6.40 -27.46
C GLY A 113 -6.58 -7.19 -27.12
N ALA A 114 -5.57 -7.08 -27.99
CA ALA A 114 -4.32 -7.86 -27.90
C ALA A 114 -3.47 -7.52 -26.66
N THR A 115 -3.46 -6.26 -26.23
CA THR A 115 -2.70 -5.81 -25.06
C THR A 115 -3.22 -6.47 -23.78
N LEU A 116 -4.55 -6.52 -23.60
CA LEU A 116 -5.13 -7.16 -22.43
C LEU A 116 -4.90 -8.67 -22.41
N VAL A 117 -5.02 -9.32 -23.56
CA VAL A 117 -4.68 -10.74 -23.70
C VAL A 117 -3.21 -11.01 -23.39
N ALA A 118 -2.29 -10.18 -23.91
CA ALA A 118 -0.85 -10.27 -23.62
C ALA A 118 -0.57 -10.12 -22.12
N TRP A 119 -1.22 -9.16 -21.46
CA TRP A 119 -1.04 -8.92 -20.03
C TRP A 119 -1.59 -10.06 -19.17
N VAL A 120 -2.83 -10.50 -19.39
CA VAL A 120 -3.48 -11.53 -18.57
C VAL A 120 -2.83 -12.90 -18.72
N PHE A 121 -2.50 -13.31 -19.94
CA PHE A 121 -2.07 -14.69 -20.21
C PHE A 121 -0.57 -14.87 -20.34
N PHE A 122 0.19 -13.80 -20.56
CA PHE A 122 1.61 -13.89 -20.90
C PHE A 122 2.53 -13.07 -20.00
N SER A 123 1.99 -12.46 -18.92
CA SER A 123 2.76 -11.61 -18.00
C SER A 123 3.65 -10.63 -18.76
N ALA A 124 3.10 -9.94 -19.76
CA ALA A 124 3.85 -8.93 -20.51
C ALA A 124 4.15 -7.73 -19.57
N GLU A 125 5.26 -7.82 -18.85
CA GLU A 125 5.69 -6.89 -17.79
C GLU A 125 6.32 -5.60 -18.34
N ASP A 126 6.77 -5.59 -19.60
CA ASP A 126 7.54 -4.48 -20.19
C ASP A 126 6.71 -3.56 -21.11
N VAL A 127 5.52 -3.15 -20.67
CA VAL A 127 4.70 -2.16 -21.40
C VAL A 127 4.65 -0.86 -20.57
N PRO A 128 5.22 0.25 -21.08
CA PRO A 128 5.11 1.56 -20.42
C PRO A 128 3.65 1.93 -20.14
N TYR A 129 3.34 2.64 -19.04
CA TYR A 129 1.93 2.98 -18.71
C TYR A 129 1.28 3.82 -19.81
N ALA A 130 2.08 4.62 -20.52
CA ALA A 130 1.62 5.38 -21.67
C ALA A 130 1.17 4.53 -22.86
N GLU A 131 1.66 3.30 -22.99
CA GLU A 131 1.25 2.31 -24.00
C GLU A 131 0.17 1.35 -23.48
N LEU A 132 -0.10 1.37 -22.17
CA LEU A 132 -1.14 0.56 -21.55
C LEU A 132 -2.53 1.06 -21.97
N ASP A 133 -3.30 0.15 -22.57
CA ASP A 133 -4.68 0.40 -22.96
C ASP A 133 -5.50 0.82 -21.71
N PRO A 134 -6.30 1.91 -21.77
CA PRO A 134 -7.20 2.30 -20.69
C PRO A 134 -8.05 1.15 -20.12
N ALA A 135 -8.43 0.19 -20.95
CA ALA A 135 -9.19 -0.99 -20.51
C ALA A 135 -8.36 -1.95 -19.64
N VAL A 136 -7.05 -2.08 -19.91
CA VAL A 136 -6.12 -2.89 -19.11
C VAL A 136 -5.90 -2.26 -17.75
N ASP A 137 -5.65 -0.95 -17.75
CA ASP A 137 -5.46 -0.17 -16.53
C ASP A 137 -6.69 -0.26 -15.59
N ASP A 138 -7.89 -0.05 -16.16
CA ASP A 138 -9.13 -0.13 -15.39
C ASP A 138 -9.40 -1.54 -14.88
N LEU A 139 -9.11 -2.58 -15.68
CA LEU A 139 -9.26 -3.95 -15.24
C LEU A 139 -8.30 -4.30 -14.11
N GLN A 140 -7.02 -3.93 -14.23
CA GLN A 140 -6.01 -4.19 -13.20
C GLN A 140 -6.42 -3.55 -11.87
N ARG A 141 -6.85 -2.28 -11.91
CA ARG A 141 -7.39 -1.58 -10.74
C ARG A 141 -8.53 -2.35 -10.10
N ARG A 142 -9.54 -2.75 -10.89
CA ARG A 142 -10.71 -3.52 -10.40
C ARG A 142 -10.32 -4.87 -9.83
N ILE A 143 -9.29 -5.53 -10.36
CA ILE A 143 -8.81 -6.81 -9.83
C ILE A 143 -8.25 -6.62 -8.41
N LEU A 144 -7.39 -5.61 -8.23
CA LEU A 144 -6.75 -5.30 -6.95
C LEU A 144 -7.77 -4.80 -5.91
N GLU A 145 -8.70 -3.94 -6.31
CA GLU A 145 -9.81 -3.49 -5.45
C GLU A 145 -10.71 -4.65 -5.00
N ASP A 146 -10.98 -5.61 -5.90
CA ASP A 146 -11.76 -6.80 -5.61
C ASP A 146 -11.05 -7.76 -4.66
N GLU A 147 -9.72 -7.89 -4.79
CA GLU A 147 -8.90 -8.66 -3.85
C GLU A 147 -8.92 -8.05 -2.45
N LEU A 148 -8.75 -6.73 -2.35
CA LEU A 148 -8.87 -6.02 -1.08
C LEU A 148 -10.26 -6.16 -0.47
N ARG A 149 -11.32 -6.04 -1.27
CA ARG A 149 -12.71 -6.24 -0.83
C ARG A 149 -12.93 -7.65 -0.29
N ARG A 150 -12.45 -8.68 -1.01
CA ARG A 150 -12.55 -10.08 -0.55
C ARG A 150 -11.85 -10.30 0.79
N GLY A 151 -10.65 -9.75 0.98
CA GLY A 151 -9.95 -9.84 2.25
C GLY A 151 -10.74 -9.19 3.40
N ARG A 152 -11.38 -8.04 3.16
CA ARG A 152 -12.24 -7.39 4.16
C ARG A 152 -13.50 -8.18 4.48
N GLU A 153 -14.12 -8.80 3.49
CA GLU A 153 -15.26 -9.70 3.70
C GLU A 153 -14.87 -10.95 4.49
N GLU A 154 -13.70 -11.51 4.20
CA GLU A 154 -13.15 -12.63 4.97
C GLU A 154 -12.88 -12.24 6.42
N MET A 155 -12.32 -11.04 6.66
CA MET A 155 -12.15 -10.50 8.01
C MET A 155 -13.49 -10.40 8.73
N ALA A 156 -14.53 -9.88 8.07
CA ALA A 156 -15.87 -9.82 8.66
C ALA A 156 -16.39 -11.21 9.07
N ARG A 157 -16.21 -12.22 8.21
CA ARG A 157 -16.61 -13.61 8.51
C ARG A 157 -15.83 -14.19 9.71
N VAL A 158 -14.52 -13.97 9.78
CA VAL A 158 -13.70 -14.42 10.92
C VAL A 158 -14.18 -13.76 12.21
N LEU A 159 -14.50 -12.47 12.18
CA LEU A 159 -15.00 -11.73 13.34
C LEU A 159 -16.40 -12.19 13.77
N GLU A 160 -17.28 -12.53 12.84
CA GLU A 160 -18.61 -13.10 13.11
C GLU A 160 -18.51 -14.51 13.71
N ALA A 161 -17.61 -15.36 13.19
CA ALA A 161 -17.43 -16.73 13.66
C ALA A 161 -16.63 -16.83 14.97
N LYS A 162 -16.07 -15.73 15.46
CA LYS A 162 -15.11 -15.68 16.56
C LYS A 162 -15.58 -16.38 17.84
N GLU A 163 -16.83 -16.16 18.24
CA GLU A 163 -17.38 -16.77 19.46
C GLU A 163 -17.41 -18.31 19.37
N THR A 164 -17.62 -18.84 18.17
CA THR A 164 -17.71 -20.29 17.93
C THR A 164 -16.35 -20.96 17.73
N LEU A 165 -15.34 -20.22 17.25
CA LEU A 165 -14.00 -20.73 16.95
C LEU A 165 -13.09 -20.82 18.19
N GLY A 166 -13.41 -20.08 19.26
CA GLY A 166 -12.48 -19.83 20.35
C GLY A 166 -11.41 -18.80 20.00
N LEU A 167 -10.85 -18.13 21.01
CA LEU A 167 -9.99 -16.95 20.81
C LEU A 167 -8.70 -17.27 20.08
N ASP A 168 -8.00 -18.34 20.44
CA ASP A 168 -6.68 -18.63 19.87
C ASP A 168 -6.79 -18.97 18.37
N THR A 169 -7.76 -19.80 17.98
CA THR A 169 -8.05 -20.09 16.57
C THR A 169 -8.51 -18.85 15.81
N ALA A 170 -9.40 -18.04 16.40
CA ALA A 170 -9.86 -16.81 15.77
C ALA A 170 -8.71 -15.81 15.55
N TYR A 171 -7.75 -15.74 16.47
CA TYR A 171 -6.57 -14.89 16.35
C TYR A 171 -5.61 -15.37 15.25
N THR A 172 -5.37 -16.68 15.13
CA THR A 172 -4.56 -17.22 14.03
C THR A 172 -5.20 -16.91 12.67
N MET A 173 -6.51 -17.13 12.53
CA MET A 173 -7.23 -16.80 11.30
C MET A 173 -7.22 -15.29 11.01
N GLU A 174 -7.38 -14.47 12.05
CA GLU A 174 -7.30 -13.01 11.91
C GLU A 174 -5.92 -12.56 11.40
N ASP A 175 -4.83 -13.17 11.88
CA ASP A 175 -3.47 -12.85 11.45
C ASP A 175 -3.23 -13.22 9.98
N GLU A 176 -3.74 -14.36 9.53
CA GLU A 176 -3.71 -14.77 8.12
C GLU A 176 -4.48 -13.79 7.23
N VAL A 177 -5.72 -13.44 7.61
CA VAL A 177 -6.54 -12.51 6.82
C VAL A 177 -5.92 -11.10 6.81
N VAL A 178 -5.35 -10.63 7.92
CA VAL A 178 -4.63 -9.34 7.93
C VAL A 178 -3.43 -9.37 7.00
N THR A 179 -2.69 -10.48 6.94
CA THR A 179 -1.59 -10.64 5.99
C THR A 179 -2.11 -10.51 4.55
N ASN A 180 -3.19 -11.20 4.20
CA ASN A 180 -3.80 -11.13 2.87
C ASN A 180 -4.30 -9.72 2.50
N ILE A 181 -4.93 -9.02 3.45
CA ILE A 181 -5.36 -7.62 3.26
C ILE A 181 -4.14 -6.72 3.05
N SER A 182 -3.05 -6.93 3.79
CA SER A 182 -1.85 -6.10 3.71
C SER A 182 -1.15 -6.27 2.37
N LEU A 183 -1.09 -7.50 1.84
CA LEU A 183 -0.60 -7.80 0.49
C LEU A 183 -1.43 -7.08 -0.58
N ALA A 184 -2.76 -7.25 -0.53
CA ALA A 184 -3.66 -6.63 -1.49
C ALA A 184 -3.61 -5.09 -1.44
N LEU A 185 -3.45 -4.50 -0.24
CA LEU A 185 -3.17 -3.08 -0.07
C LEU A 185 -1.86 -2.73 -0.77
N GLY A 186 -0.74 -3.38 -0.42
CA GLY A 186 0.57 -3.11 -1.02
C GLY A 186 0.54 -3.12 -2.56
N GLU A 187 -0.08 -4.15 -3.16
CA GLU A 187 -0.21 -4.25 -4.61
C GLU A 187 -1.03 -3.12 -5.24
N LEU A 188 -2.18 -2.77 -4.65
CA LEU A 188 -3.01 -1.65 -5.12
C LEU A 188 -2.26 -0.31 -5.02
N PHE A 189 -1.52 -0.10 -3.94
CA PHE A 189 -0.74 1.10 -3.73
C PHE A 189 0.45 1.20 -4.70
N ASN A 190 1.19 0.11 -4.93
CA ASN A 190 2.27 0.09 -5.91
C ASN A 190 1.77 0.34 -7.33
N PHE A 191 0.63 -0.24 -7.69
CA PHE A 191 -0.03 0.03 -8.96
C PHE A 191 -0.38 1.51 -9.12
N ARG A 192 -0.82 2.18 -8.06
CA ARG A 192 -1.10 3.63 -8.09
C ARG A 192 0.19 4.46 -8.16
N MET A 193 1.20 4.09 -7.39
CA MET A 193 2.51 4.77 -7.30
C MET A 193 3.28 4.78 -8.61
N SER A 194 3.31 3.64 -9.31
CA SER A 194 4.07 3.47 -10.56
C SER A 194 3.71 4.51 -11.65
N THR A 195 2.44 4.91 -11.75
CA THR A 195 1.99 5.95 -12.68
C THR A 195 2.63 7.31 -12.37
N PHE A 196 2.81 7.63 -11.09
CA PHE A 196 3.42 8.89 -10.69
C PHE A 196 4.95 8.87 -10.84
N ALA A 197 5.58 7.72 -10.56
CA ALA A 197 7.02 7.54 -10.74
C ALA A 197 7.44 7.74 -12.21
N GLU A 198 6.69 7.18 -13.17
CA GLU A 198 6.98 7.38 -14.60
C GLU A 198 6.92 8.87 -15.01
N MET A 199 5.99 9.65 -14.43
CA MET A 199 5.91 11.10 -14.68
C MET A 199 7.13 11.85 -14.13
N HIS A 200 7.60 11.45 -12.95
CA HIS A 200 8.79 12.04 -12.35
C HIS A 200 10.03 11.76 -13.22
N ASP A 201 10.23 10.51 -13.63
CA ASP A 201 11.35 10.10 -14.48
C ASP A 201 11.38 10.88 -15.80
N LEU A 202 10.22 11.08 -16.45
CA LEU A 202 10.13 11.86 -17.68
C LEU A 202 10.52 13.33 -17.52
N ALA A 203 10.17 13.95 -16.38
CA ALA A 203 10.47 15.36 -16.14
C ALA A 203 11.95 15.61 -15.79
N THR A 204 12.62 14.65 -15.16
CA THR A 204 14.07 14.74 -14.90
C THR A 204 14.89 14.70 -16.21
N GLY A 205 14.35 14.08 -17.27
CA GLY A 205 14.97 13.97 -18.59
C GLY A 205 14.75 15.15 -19.56
N GLY A 206 13.87 16.13 -19.27
CA GLY A 206 13.42 17.13 -20.26
C GLY A 206 13.18 18.55 -19.72
N ARG A 207 13.84 19.55 -20.32
CA ARG A 207 14.00 20.94 -19.84
C ARG A 207 12.75 21.86 -19.82
N SER A 208 11.56 21.39 -20.21
CA SER A 208 10.36 22.26 -20.22
C SER A 208 9.85 22.53 -18.80
N THR A 209 9.41 23.76 -18.52
CA THR A 209 8.79 24.15 -17.25
C THR A 209 7.48 23.40 -17.00
N GLN A 210 6.70 23.16 -18.06
CA GLN A 210 5.41 22.47 -17.97
C GLN A 210 5.54 21.03 -17.46
N TRP A 211 6.57 20.29 -17.88
CA TRP A 211 6.78 18.90 -17.43
C TRP A 211 7.30 18.82 -16.00
N ARG A 212 8.09 19.82 -15.57
CA ARG A 212 8.51 19.95 -14.18
C ARG A 212 7.33 20.20 -13.24
N GLU A 213 6.41 21.10 -13.61
CA GLU A 213 5.19 21.32 -12.82
C GLU A 213 4.32 20.05 -12.71
N ARG A 214 4.23 19.26 -13.79
CA ARG A 214 3.52 17.97 -13.77
C ARG A 214 4.20 16.93 -12.88
N ALA A 215 5.53 16.85 -12.88
CA ALA A 215 6.27 15.97 -11.99
C ALA A 215 6.16 16.41 -10.52
N ASP A 216 6.22 17.72 -10.23
CA ASP A 216 5.99 18.23 -8.87
C ASP A 216 4.58 17.86 -8.37
N SER A 217 3.57 17.95 -9.23
CA SER A 217 2.20 17.52 -8.92
C SER A 217 2.08 16.00 -8.72
N ALA A 218 2.78 15.19 -9.53
CA ALA A 218 2.82 13.74 -9.38
C ALA A 218 3.50 13.35 -8.06
N GLN A 219 4.59 14.04 -7.73
CA GLN A 219 5.36 13.84 -6.51
C GLN A 219 4.58 14.22 -5.24
N GLN A 220 3.72 15.24 -5.31
CA GLN A 220 2.75 15.52 -4.26
C GLN A 220 1.74 14.38 -4.11
N SER A 221 1.22 13.84 -5.21
CA SER A 221 0.27 12.73 -5.18
C SER A 221 0.89 11.46 -4.57
N VAL A 222 2.17 11.22 -4.83
CA VAL A 222 2.97 10.16 -4.18
C VAL A 222 3.01 10.32 -2.66
N ASP A 223 3.28 11.51 -2.15
CA ASP A 223 3.30 11.75 -0.70
C ASP A 223 1.94 11.51 -0.06
N GLU A 224 0.89 12.04 -0.69
CA GLU A 224 -0.47 11.89 -0.22
C GLU A 224 -0.89 10.41 -0.21
N LEU A 225 -0.57 9.69 -1.28
CA LEU A 225 -0.83 8.26 -1.39
C LEU A 225 -0.06 7.45 -0.33
N THR A 226 1.20 7.82 -0.06
CA THR A 226 2.02 7.19 1.00
C THR A 226 1.41 7.41 2.39
N ILE A 227 0.87 8.59 2.67
CA ILE A 227 0.15 8.87 3.93
C ILE A 227 -1.10 7.97 4.04
N VAL A 228 -1.87 7.84 2.96
CA VAL A 228 -3.09 7.01 2.95
C VAL A 228 -2.76 5.52 3.12
N TYR A 229 -1.68 5.03 2.51
CA TYR A 229 -1.20 3.66 2.68
C TYR A 229 -0.93 3.32 4.14
N HIS A 230 -0.03 4.09 4.79
CA HIS A 230 0.35 3.84 6.17
C HIS A 230 -0.82 4.07 7.14
N ALA A 231 -1.75 4.96 6.81
CA ALA A 231 -2.98 5.11 7.59
C ALA A 231 -3.84 3.83 7.53
N ALA A 232 -4.03 3.25 6.34
CA ALA A 232 -4.78 2.00 6.17
C ALA A 232 -4.13 0.81 6.90
N CYS A 233 -2.80 0.68 6.81
CA CYS A 233 -2.06 -0.35 7.55
C CYS A 233 -2.17 -0.15 9.06
N LEU A 234 -2.07 1.09 9.54
CA LEU A 234 -2.22 1.44 10.95
C LEU A 234 -3.63 1.11 11.47
N GLU A 235 -4.67 1.35 10.69
CA GLU A 235 -6.05 0.98 11.04
C GLU A 235 -6.23 -0.54 11.14
N LEU A 236 -5.64 -1.29 10.21
CA LEU A 236 -5.70 -2.75 10.19
C LEU A 236 -5.06 -3.37 11.44
N LEU A 237 -3.79 -3.01 11.71
CA LEU A 237 -3.04 -3.48 12.88
C LEU A 237 -3.63 -2.98 14.19
N GLY A 238 -4.03 -1.70 14.23
CA GLY A 238 -4.70 -1.09 15.37
C GLY A 238 -6.01 -1.82 15.70
N GLY A 239 -6.77 -2.19 14.68
CA GLY A 239 -7.99 -2.98 14.78
C GLY A 239 -7.78 -4.32 15.47
N GLN A 240 -6.76 -5.10 15.07
CA GLN A 240 -6.43 -6.38 15.70
C GLN A 240 -6.07 -6.20 17.18
N ARG A 241 -5.14 -5.29 17.47
CA ARG A 241 -4.70 -4.99 18.85
C ARG A 241 -5.87 -4.57 19.74
N ASP A 242 -6.75 -3.70 19.24
CA ASP A 242 -7.85 -3.15 20.02
C ASP A 242 -9.01 -4.13 20.18
N ARG A 243 -9.21 -5.06 19.23
CA ARG A 243 -10.08 -6.23 19.42
C ARG A 243 -9.54 -7.11 20.54
N MET A 244 -8.27 -7.47 20.49
CA MET A 244 -7.64 -8.31 21.52
C MET A 244 -7.78 -7.72 22.94
N LYS A 245 -7.60 -6.40 23.10
CA LYS A 245 -7.86 -5.71 24.38
C LYS A 245 -9.30 -5.83 24.86
N ARG A 246 -10.26 -5.77 23.93
CA ARG A 246 -11.69 -5.89 24.23
C ARG A 246 -12.06 -7.32 24.59
N ASP A 247 -11.52 -8.31 23.88
CA ASP A 247 -11.82 -9.72 24.13
C ASP A 247 -11.33 -10.18 25.50
N LEU A 248 -10.12 -9.77 25.86
CA LEU A 248 -9.49 -10.12 27.14
C LEU A 248 -9.86 -9.13 28.26
N ARG A 249 -10.78 -8.19 28.00
CA ARG A 249 -11.48 -7.29 28.94
C ARG A 249 -10.66 -6.85 30.16
N ALA A 250 -9.56 -6.11 29.98
CA ALA A 250 -8.74 -5.59 31.09
C ALA A 250 -8.42 -6.62 32.21
N LEU A 251 -8.52 -7.94 31.92
CA LEU A 251 -7.96 -8.96 32.77
C LEU A 251 -6.47 -8.61 32.89
N GLU A 252 -5.94 -8.72 34.11
CA GLU A 252 -4.52 -8.48 34.36
C GLU A 252 -3.71 -9.23 33.29
N PHE A 253 -2.78 -8.53 32.65
CA PHE A 253 -2.01 -9.06 31.52
C PHE A 253 -1.33 -10.40 31.86
N SER A 254 -1.01 -10.62 33.13
CA SER A 254 -0.47 -11.87 33.69
C SER A 254 -1.42 -13.08 33.60
N ARG A 255 -2.73 -12.86 33.46
CA ARG A 255 -3.75 -13.91 33.34
C ARG A 255 -3.98 -14.37 31.91
N TRP A 256 -3.44 -13.65 30.93
CA TRP A 256 -3.53 -14.03 29.53
C TRP A 256 -2.61 -15.23 29.28
N SER A 257 -2.98 -16.10 28.33
CA SER A 257 -2.08 -17.19 27.95
C SER A 257 -0.76 -16.63 27.39
N GLU A 258 0.32 -17.41 27.46
CA GLU A 258 1.62 -16.95 26.96
C GLU A 258 1.58 -16.55 25.48
N SER A 259 0.90 -17.34 24.65
CA SER A 259 0.64 -17.04 23.24
C SER A 259 -0.10 -15.70 23.06
N GLN A 260 -1.14 -15.46 23.86
CA GLN A 260 -1.89 -14.19 23.82
C GLN A 260 -1.02 -13.00 24.26
N GLN A 261 -0.22 -13.16 25.30
CA GLN A 261 0.72 -12.11 25.71
C GLN A 261 1.72 -11.79 24.59
N ASN A 262 2.28 -12.81 23.95
CA ASN A 262 3.27 -12.64 22.89
C ASN A 262 2.67 -11.93 21.68
N ARG A 263 1.51 -12.40 21.20
CA ARG A 263 0.78 -11.75 20.10
C ARG A 263 0.46 -10.29 20.41
N PHE A 264 0.00 -10.00 21.63
CA PHE A 264 -0.32 -8.62 22.01
C PHE A 264 0.89 -7.70 22.05
N LEU A 265 2.03 -8.17 22.59
CA LEU A 265 3.27 -7.40 22.61
C LEU A 265 3.75 -7.10 21.19
N LYS A 266 3.74 -8.12 20.32
CA LYS A 266 4.08 -8.01 18.89
C LYS A 266 3.19 -7.00 18.16
N LEU A 267 1.86 -7.15 18.24
CA LEU A 267 0.90 -6.19 17.67
C LEU A 267 1.08 -4.77 18.22
N SER A 268 1.39 -4.62 19.50
CA SER A 268 1.61 -3.31 20.11
C SER A 268 2.87 -2.63 19.58
N ALA A 269 3.95 -3.38 19.34
CA ALA A 269 5.16 -2.88 18.69
C ALA A 269 4.87 -2.49 17.24
N PHE A 270 4.24 -3.37 16.46
CA PHE A 270 3.85 -3.12 15.06
C PHE A 270 2.98 -1.89 14.88
N VAL A 271 1.98 -1.69 15.73
CA VAL A 271 1.14 -0.47 15.67
C VAL A 271 1.98 0.80 15.91
N SER A 272 3.04 0.72 16.72
CA SER A 272 3.92 1.87 16.98
C SER A 272 4.88 2.11 15.82
N GLN A 273 5.45 1.04 15.25
CA GLN A 273 6.26 1.10 14.04
C GLN A 273 5.45 1.73 12.89
N GLU A 274 4.25 1.21 12.62
CA GLU A 274 3.41 1.70 11.52
C GLU A 274 2.93 3.13 11.73
N ARG A 275 2.63 3.50 12.98
CA ARG A 275 2.32 4.89 13.33
C ARG A 275 3.51 5.81 13.09
N LEU A 276 4.74 5.37 13.37
CA LEU A 276 5.94 6.13 13.06
C LEU A 276 6.09 6.33 11.54
N ARG A 277 5.89 5.28 10.73
CA ARG A 277 5.90 5.39 9.26
C ARG A 277 4.90 6.42 8.76
N TRP A 278 3.65 6.32 9.23
CA TRP A 278 2.60 7.29 8.93
C TRP A 278 2.98 8.72 9.33
N MET A 279 3.46 8.92 10.57
CA MET A 279 3.87 10.25 11.04
C MET A 279 5.05 10.80 10.23
N ILE A 280 6.00 9.96 9.82
CA ILE A 280 7.12 10.34 8.97
C ILE A 280 6.63 10.77 7.59
N ALA A 281 5.74 10.01 6.96
CA ALA A 281 5.12 10.36 5.67
C ALA A 281 4.42 11.72 5.73
N VAL A 282 3.61 11.96 6.78
CA VAL A 282 2.98 13.27 7.04
C VAL A 282 4.02 14.38 7.19
N ARG A 283 5.11 14.13 7.91
CA ARG A 283 6.20 15.11 8.09
C ARG A 283 6.88 15.45 6.78
N THR A 284 7.10 14.44 5.93
CA THR A 284 7.73 14.60 4.62
C THR A 284 6.87 15.47 3.72
N ASN A 285 5.56 15.22 3.66
CA ASN A 285 4.62 16.05 2.92
C ASN A 285 4.63 17.51 3.43
N LYS A 286 4.47 17.72 4.75
CA LYS A 286 4.56 19.06 5.36
C LYS A 286 5.87 19.78 5.07
N ARG A 287 6.98 19.04 5.01
CA ARG A 287 8.29 19.61 4.67
C ARG A 287 8.33 20.07 3.21
N ARG A 288 7.77 19.31 2.27
CA ARG A 288 7.68 19.73 0.87
C ARG A 288 6.75 20.93 0.69
N GLU A 289 5.62 20.98 1.39
CA GLU A 289 4.76 22.18 1.45
C GLU A 289 5.54 23.40 1.94
N TYR A 290 6.32 23.26 3.02
CA TYR A 290 7.19 24.33 3.51
C TYR A 290 8.23 24.75 2.45
N ASP A 291 8.89 23.81 1.78
CA ASP A 291 9.91 24.11 0.77
C ASP A 291 9.28 24.84 -0.45
N ARG A 292 8.03 24.51 -0.83
CA ARG A 292 7.25 25.25 -1.85
C ARG A 292 6.93 26.68 -1.42
N LEU A 293 6.45 26.87 -0.20
CA LEU A 293 6.21 28.20 0.36
C LEU A 293 7.49 29.02 0.43
N ALA A 294 8.61 28.40 0.81
CA ALA A 294 9.92 29.03 0.87
C ALA A 294 10.40 29.51 -0.50
N ALA A 295 10.25 28.68 -1.54
CA ALA A 295 10.66 29.01 -2.90
C ALA A 295 9.88 30.20 -3.51
N GLY A 296 8.61 30.37 -3.13
CA GLY A 296 7.78 31.51 -3.55
C GLY A 296 7.97 32.79 -2.70
N SER A 297 8.67 32.71 -1.57
CA SER A 297 8.81 33.82 -0.62
C SER A 297 10.10 34.63 -0.83
N SER A 298 10.03 35.96 -0.71
CA SER A 298 11.24 36.79 -0.75
C SER A 298 12.06 36.62 0.55
N PRO A 299 13.40 36.51 0.50
CA PRO A 299 14.23 36.33 1.70
C PRO A 299 14.10 37.44 2.75
N LYS A 300 13.56 38.60 2.35
CA LYS A 300 13.50 39.83 3.16
C LYS A 300 12.22 39.98 3.99
N LYS A 301 11.22 39.12 3.81
CA LYS A 301 10.03 39.07 4.67
C LYS A 301 9.88 37.63 5.16
N GLN A 302 10.10 37.41 6.46
CA GLN A 302 9.65 36.17 7.10
C GLN A 302 8.13 36.15 7.02
N ASP A 303 7.62 35.48 5.99
CA ASP A 303 6.19 35.27 5.83
C ASP A 303 5.67 34.52 7.05
N ARG A 304 4.57 35.03 7.62
CA ARG A 304 3.89 34.40 8.75
C ARG A 304 3.54 32.95 8.42
N SER A 305 3.14 32.68 7.17
CA SER A 305 2.83 31.33 6.67
C SER A 305 4.02 30.38 6.79
N LEU A 306 5.22 30.84 6.47
CA LEU A 306 6.46 30.07 6.54
C LEU A 306 6.83 29.72 7.99
N ILE A 307 6.63 30.66 8.91
CA ILE A 307 6.89 30.45 10.34
C ILE A 307 5.86 29.47 10.93
N GLU A 308 4.59 29.58 10.54
CA GLU A 308 3.51 28.66 10.93
C GLU A 308 3.82 27.23 10.44
N ALA A 309 4.13 27.06 9.16
CA ALA A 309 4.51 25.77 8.58
C ALA A 309 5.75 25.16 9.28
N LYS A 310 6.76 25.98 9.59
CA LYS A 310 7.95 25.55 10.34
C LYS A 310 7.60 25.10 11.77
N LYS A 311 6.70 25.83 12.43
CA LYS A 311 6.20 25.49 13.77
C LYS A 311 5.50 24.13 13.73
N GLU A 312 4.61 23.92 12.77
CA GLU A 312 3.89 22.66 12.61
C GLU A 312 4.84 21.46 12.38
N ILE A 313 5.89 21.64 11.57
CA ILE A 313 6.91 20.61 11.38
C ILE A 313 7.58 20.25 12.70
N TYR A 314 7.92 21.23 13.55
CA TYR A 314 8.52 20.98 14.85
C TYR A 314 7.56 20.32 15.85
N GLU A 315 6.29 20.72 15.87
CA GLU A 315 5.25 20.08 16.69
C GLU A 315 5.04 18.62 16.24
N HIS A 316 5.07 18.35 14.94
CA HIS A 316 4.93 17.00 14.43
C HIS A 316 6.16 16.13 14.72
N LEU A 317 7.37 16.70 14.65
CA LEU A 317 8.61 16.04 15.11
C LEU A 317 8.57 15.68 16.60
N LEU A 318 7.95 16.52 17.45
CA LEU A 318 7.74 16.17 18.86
C LEU A 318 6.83 14.95 19.02
N LYS A 319 5.78 14.83 18.20
CA LYS A 319 4.89 13.66 18.19
C LYS A 319 5.63 12.40 17.73
N ILE A 320 6.47 12.50 16.70
CA ILE A 320 7.33 11.39 16.24
C ILE A 320 8.23 10.92 17.37
N LEU A 321 8.95 11.83 18.05
CA LEU A 321 9.83 11.45 19.17
C LEU A 321 9.07 10.83 20.35
N GLN A 322 7.85 11.28 20.62
CA GLN A 322 7.00 10.68 21.65
C GLN A 322 6.58 9.25 21.27
N GLU A 323 6.29 8.99 20.00
CA GLU A 323 5.96 7.64 19.54
C GLU A 323 7.19 6.74 19.45
N GLU A 324 8.36 7.27 19.09
CA GLU A 324 9.65 6.55 19.11
C GLU A 324 9.98 6.09 20.54
N GLU A 325 9.78 6.96 21.54
CA GLU A 325 9.89 6.59 22.96
C GLU A 325 8.91 5.48 23.34
N ASN A 326 7.68 5.55 22.86
CA ASN A 326 6.65 4.54 23.12
C ASN A 326 6.99 3.21 22.45
N LEU A 327 7.61 3.20 21.27
CA LEU A 327 8.08 1.98 20.61
C LEU A 327 9.23 1.36 21.39
N LEU A 328 10.25 2.14 21.75
CA LEU A 328 11.41 1.66 22.52
C LEU A 328 11.00 1.04 23.87
N LYS A 329 10.00 1.61 24.55
CA LYS A 329 9.44 1.02 25.78
C LYS A 329 8.82 -0.37 25.54
N LYS A 330 8.14 -0.57 24.41
CA LYS A 330 7.55 -1.87 24.04
C LYS A 330 8.62 -2.88 23.64
N GLN A 331 9.57 -2.47 22.82
CA GLN A 331 10.71 -3.31 22.42
C GLN A 331 11.54 -3.73 23.63
N LYS A 332 11.75 -2.82 24.60
CA LYS A 332 12.38 -3.15 25.88
C LYS A 332 11.62 -4.23 26.64
N ALA A 333 10.29 -4.11 26.75
CA ALA A 333 9.47 -5.13 27.43
C ALA A 333 9.56 -6.50 26.75
N ILE A 334 9.62 -6.53 25.41
CA ILE A 334 9.83 -7.77 24.64
C ILE A 334 11.22 -8.36 24.94
N MET A 335 12.27 -7.54 24.89
CA MET A 335 13.64 -7.99 25.19
C MET A 335 13.80 -8.49 26.63
N GLU A 336 13.16 -7.84 27.60
CA GLU A 336 13.13 -8.31 28.98
C GLU A 336 12.45 -9.68 29.09
N LYS A 337 11.32 -9.88 28.39
CA LYS A 337 10.62 -11.16 28.36
C LYS A 337 11.50 -12.28 27.78
N ILE A 338 12.17 -12.02 26.66
CA ILE A 338 13.15 -12.93 26.04
C ILE A 338 14.30 -13.25 27.02
N ALA A 339 14.88 -12.23 27.65
CA ALA A 339 15.98 -12.39 28.60
C ALA A 339 15.62 -13.22 29.83
N THR A 340 14.34 -13.18 30.26
CA THR A 340 13.83 -14.03 31.35
C THR A 340 13.53 -15.47 30.94
N GLY A 341 13.69 -15.83 29.66
CA GLY A 341 13.40 -17.17 29.14
C GLY A 341 11.91 -17.47 28.94
N ASN A 342 11.05 -16.45 28.95
CA ASN A 342 9.59 -16.57 28.82
C ASN A 342 9.10 -16.29 27.37
N ALA A 343 10.01 -16.29 26.40
CA ALA A 343 9.74 -16.02 24.99
C ALA A 343 10.93 -16.46 24.12
N ASP A 344 10.64 -16.97 22.93
CA ASP A 344 11.66 -17.27 21.92
C ASP A 344 12.03 -15.97 21.17
N PRO A 345 13.34 -15.64 20.99
CA PRO A 345 13.77 -14.56 20.12
C PRO A 345 13.17 -14.60 18.69
N GLU A 346 12.97 -15.80 18.12
CA GLU A 346 12.45 -15.96 16.76
C GLU A 346 11.02 -15.41 16.60
N ASP A 347 10.22 -15.43 17.66
CA ASP A 347 8.84 -14.93 17.65
C ASP A 347 8.75 -13.40 17.47
N PHE A 348 9.83 -12.68 17.81
CA PHE A 348 9.85 -11.23 17.96
C PHE A 348 10.87 -10.50 17.08
N GLY A 349 11.56 -11.18 16.17
CA GLY A 349 12.59 -10.58 15.32
C GLY A 349 12.12 -9.27 14.68
N ASP A 350 11.05 -9.34 13.90
CA ASP A 350 10.38 -8.22 13.23
C ASP A 350 9.88 -7.09 14.18
N ALA A 351 9.39 -7.43 15.37
CA ALA A 351 8.87 -6.48 16.35
C ALA A 351 9.99 -5.66 17.03
N THR A 352 11.21 -6.21 17.06
CA THR A 352 12.38 -5.58 17.68
C THR A 352 13.27 -4.84 16.68
N GLU A 353 13.00 -4.98 15.38
CA GLU A 353 13.65 -4.19 14.34
C GLU A 353 13.35 -2.69 14.46
N ASP A 354 14.33 -1.89 14.04
CA ASP A 354 14.17 -0.44 13.96
C ASP A 354 13.28 -0.09 12.76
N VAL A 355 12.56 1.02 12.87
CA VAL A 355 11.82 1.56 11.72
C VAL A 355 12.87 2.14 10.76
N GLU A 356 13.11 1.47 9.64
CA GLU A 356 14.14 1.87 8.67
C GLU A 356 13.99 3.33 8.20
N GLU A 357 12.77 3.90 8.12
CA GLU A 357 12.61 5.33 7.80
C GLU A 357 13.18 6.27 8.86
N LEU A 358 13.37 5.81 10.11
CA LEU A 358 14.12 6.56 11.10
C LEU A 358 15.62 6.61 10.76
N GLU A 359 16.16 5.62 10.06
CA GLU A 359 17.55 5.69 9.58
C GLU A 359 17.73 6.81 8.56
N LEU A 360 16.76 7.02 7.66
CA LEU A 360 16.77 8.12 6.71
C LEU A 360 16.72 9.50 7.39
N ILE A 361 16.12 9.58 8.58
CA ILE A 361 16.01 10.83 9.34
C ILE A 361 17.27 11.07 10.20
N TYR A 362 17.95 10.01 10.63
CA TYR A 362 18.94 10.09 11.72
C TYR A 362 20.28 9.36 11.46
N GLY A 363 20.48 8.75 10.29
CA GLY A 363 21.61 7.90 9.93
C GLY A 363 21.39 6.41 10.26
N LYS A 364 22.25 5.52 9.73
CA LYS A 364 22.20 4.05 9.90
C LYS A 364 22.20 3.65 11.38
N ARG A 365 21.35 2.69 11.77
CA ARG A 365 21.14 2.27 13.16
C ARG A 365 21.20 0.74 13.26
N ASN A 366 22.05 0.21 14.13
CA ASN A 366 22.17 -1.24 14.33
C ASN A 366 21.01 -1.81 15.16
N LEU A 367 20.87 -3.14 15.13
CA LEU A 367 19.99 -3.95 15.98
C LEU A 367 20.06 -3.51 17.44
N LEU A 368 18.89 -3.24 18.02
CA LEU A 368 18.75 -2.74 19.39
C LEU A 368 19.15 -3.80 20.41
N ASN A 369 20.18 -3.51 21.21
CA ASN A 369 20.41 -4.19 22.49
C ASN A 369 19.90 -3.32 23.67
N MET A 370 19.83 -3.90 24.87
CA MET A 370 19.28 -3.21 26.06
C MET A 370 20.02 -1.92 26.44
N SER A 371 21.34 -1.85 26.22
CA SER A 371 22.12 -0.63 26.50
C SER A 371 21.85 0.46 25.45
N GLU A 372 21.66 0.09 24.19
CA GLU A 372 21.29 1.00 23.11
C GLU A 372 19.90 1.62 23.31
N VAL A 373 18.92 0.87 23.83
CA VAL A 373 17.60 1.43 24.18
C VAL A 373 17.74 2.57 25.19
N ALA A 374 18.54 2.38 26.24
CA ALA A 374 18.71 3.40 27.29
C ALA A 374 19.41 4.66 26.75
N VAL A 375 20.41 4.49 25.88
CA VAL A 375 21.09 5.60 25.20
C VAL A 375 20.14 6.35 24.27
N ARG A 376 19.34 5.62 23.47
CA ARG A 376 18.35 6.22 22.56
C ARG A 376 17.26 6.97 23.31
N LEU A 377 16.74 6.43 24.40
CA LEU A 377 15.76 7.13 25.25
C LEU A 377 16.32 8.45 25.79
N SER A 378 17.57 8.46 26.25
CA SER A 378 18.25 9.67 26.73
C SER A 378 18.40 10.72 25.61
N SER A 379 18.79 10.27 24.40
CA SER A 379 18.87 11.11 23.21
C SER A 379 17.51 11.71 22.81
N ILE A 380 16.44 10.92 22.88
CA ILE A 380 15.07 11.38 22.62
C ILE A 380 14.68 12.50 23.58
N TYR A 381 14.93 12.36 24.88
CA TYR A 381 14.59 13.41 25.85
C TYR A 381 15.33 14.73 25.57
N GLN A 382 16.62 14.65 25.23
CA GLN A 382 17.40 15.83 24.84
C GLN A 382 16.84 16.49 23.57
N ARG A 383 16.54 15.70 22.53
CA ARG A 383 15.96 16.20 21.27
C ARG A 383 14.58 16.83 21.48
N ARG A 384 13.73 16.24 22.33
CA ARG A 384 12.43 16.81 22.69
C ARG A 384 12.56 18.15 23.41
N ALA A 385 13.55 18.33 24.29
CA ALA A 385 13.83 19.61 24.91
C ALA A 385 14.22 20.68 23.86
N ILE A 386 15.13 20.34 22.95
CA ILE A 386 15.53 21.24 21.85
C ILE A 386 14.33 21.62 20.97
N LEU A 387 13.51 20.65 20.57
CA LEU A 387 12.33 20.92 19.73
C LEU A 387 11.27 21.76 20.44
N ARG A 388 11.01 21.54 21.74
CA ARG A 388 10.12 22.41 22.52
C ARG A 388 10.60 23.87 22.49
N ASN A 389 11.90 24.10 22.66
CA ASN A 389 12.48 25.44 22.56
C ASN A 389 12.29 26.04 21.15
N LYS A 390 12.42 25.23 20.09
CA LYS A 390 12.18 25.67 18.71
C LYS A 390 10.70 26.00 18.44
N VAL A 391 9.77 25.17 18.91
CA VAL A 391 8.31 25.46 18.84
C VAL A 391 8.00 26.76 19.56
N GLN A 392 8.49 26.93 20.79
CA GLN A 392 8.30 28.16 21.55
C GLN A 392 8.90 29.38 20.84
N THR A 393 10.05 29.21 20.19
CA THR A 393 10.67 30.27 19.39
C THR A 393 9.77 30.69 18.23
N CYS A 394 9.26 29.74 17.43
CA CYS A 394 8.32 30.04 16.36
C CYS A 394 7.04 30.70 16.90
N GLN A 395 6.48 30.18 18.00
CA GLN A 395 5.29 30.76 18.64
C GLN A 395 5.54 32.20 19.11
N ASN A 396 6.70 32.48 19.70
CA ASN A 396 7.08 33.82 20.11
C ASN A 396 7.18 34.78 18.91
N ILE A 397 7.69 34.32 17.77
CA ILE A 397 7.76 35.13 16.54
C ILE A 397 6.34 35.41 16.02
N LEU A 398 5.47 34.40 15.98
CA LEU A 398 4.07 34.54 15.54
C LEU A 398 3.25 35.46 16.45
N ASN A 399 3.46 35.37 17.77
CA ASN A 399 2.79 36.20 18.78
C ASN A 399 3.29 37.65 18.78
N LYS A 400 4.57 37.86 18.48
CA LYS A 400 5.14 39.22 18.42
C LYS A 400 4.68 40.04 17.23
N GLY A 401 3.91 39.44 16.30
CA GLY A 401 3.32 40.10 15.13
C GLY A 401 4.36 40.90 14.35
N GLY A 402 4.98 40.27 13.34
CA GLY A 402 6.10 40.82 12.56
C GLY A 402 6.27 42.34 12.68
N PHE A 403 7.31 42.78 13.39
CA PHE A 403 7.61 44.19 13.69
C PHE A 403 6.42 45.02 14.21
N ARG A 404 6.40 45.22 15.55
CA ARG A 404 5.79 46.36 16.26
C ARG A 404 4.43 46.83 15.72
N ASP A 405 3.37 46.46 16.43
CA ASP A 405 2.77 47.48 17.29
C ASP A 405 2.23 46.89 18.60
N SER A 406 2.77 47.47 19.68
CA SER A 406 2.27 47.61 21.05
C SER A 406 1.56 46.44 21.77
N SER A 407 2.31 45.92 22.75
CA SER A 407 1.88 45.67 24.15
C SER A 407 0.49 45.10 24.42
N VAL A 408 0.41 43.77 24.62
CA VAL A 408 -0.42 43.20 25.70
C VAL A 408 0.30 41.97 26.27
N SER A 409 0.56 42.02 27.58
CA SER A 409 0.99 40.89 28.39
C SER A 409 -0.14 39.86 28.47
N PHE A 410 0.10 38.62 28.01
CA PHE A 410 -0.81 37.51 28.25
C PHE A 410 -0.13 36.42 29.08
N THR A 411 -0.46 36.38 30.37
CA THR A 411 -0.22 35.26 31.27
C THR A 411 -1.30 34.21 31.05
N GLY A 412 -1.01 33.18 30.26
CA GLY A 412 -1.93 32.08 29.98
C GLY A 412 -1.28 30.73 30.24
N ARG A 413 -1.75 30.05 31.29
CA ARG A 413 -1.38 28.67 31.64
C ARG A 413 -1.62 27.74 30.44
N LEU A 414 -0.62 26.94 30.08
CA LEU A 414 -0.78 25.78 29.21
C LEU A 414 -1.59 24.73 29.98
N SER A 415 -2.91 24.86 29.98
CA SER A 415 -3.81 23.78 30.36
C SER A 415 -3.71 22.71 29.30
N GLY A 416 -3.37 21.50 29.74
CA GLY A 416 -3.55 20.29 28.97
C GLY A 416 -5.00 20.19 28.53
N ASP A 417 -5.18 20.01 27.23
CA ASP A 417 -6.10 19.07 26.62
C ASP A 417 -6.03 19.29 25.12
N SER A 418 -5.37 18.37 24.42
CA SER A 418 -5.50 18.27 22.97
C SER A 418 -5.34 16.82 22.53
N SER A 419 -6.41 16.07 22.77
CA SER A 419 -6.89 15.00 21.88
C SER A 419 -7.32 15.53 20.49
N GLY A 420 -6.91 16.75 20.12
CA GLY A 420 -6.98 17.31 18.78
C GLY A 420 -5.97 16.63 17.87
N CYS A 421 -6.29 15.39 17.48
CA CYS A 421 -5.93 14.92 16.16
C CYS A 421 -6.51 15.94 15.18
N MET A 422 -5.70 16.93 14.77
CA MET A 422 -5.97 17.71 13.58
C MET A 422 -6.18 16.67 12.49
N SER A 423 -7.44 16.51 12.10
CA SER A 423 -7.86 15.79 10.91
C SER A 423 -7.08 16.42 9.76
N LEU A 424 -5.91 15.89 9.46
CA LEU A 424 -5.32 16.07 8.15
C LEU A 424 -6.45 15.67 7.20
N ALA A 425 -6.90 16.60 6.37
CA ALA A 425 -7.76 16.27 5.27
C ALA A 425 -6.89 15.41 4.34
N THR A 426 -6.77 14.13 4.66
CA THR A 426 -6.25 13.14 3.74
C THR A 426 -7.11 13.28 2.50
N PRO A 427 -6.51 13.55 1.33
CA PRO A 427 -7.28 13.68 0.10
C PRO A 427 -8.17 12.44 -0.03
N SER A 428 -9.41 12.64 -0.47
CA SER A 428 -10.31 11.53 -0.68
C SER A 428 -9.68 10.57 -1.68
N GLU A 429 -10.00 9.28 -1.56
CA GLU A 429 -9.57 8.29 -2.55
C GLU A 429 -9.95 8.71 -3.97
N GLU A 430 -11.10 9.35 -4.14
CA GLU A 430 -11.54 9.94 -5.40
C GLU A 430 -10.60 11.05 -5.92
N ALA A 431 -10.04 11.89 -5.04
CA ALA A 431 -9.08 12.92 -5.42
C ALA A 431 -7.75 12.33 -5.88
N LEU A 432 -7.25 11.29 -5.18
CA LEU A 432 -6.04 10.56 -5.58
C LEU A 432 -6.23 9.84 -6.92
N GLU A 433 -7.40 9.25 -7.14
CA GLU A 433 -7.75 8.62 -8.43
C GLU A 433 -7.88 9.65 -9.55
N ALA A 434 -8.43 10.83 -9.27
CA ALA A 434 -8.48 11.93 -10.23
C ALA A 434 -7.07 12.42 -10.59
N ALA A 435 -6.20 12.59 -9.59
CA ALA A 435 -4.80 12.96 -9.80
C ALA A 435 -4.07 11.92 -10.66
N ARG A 436 -4.24 10.63 -10.35
CA ARG A 436 -3.67 9.52 -11.15
C ARG A 436 -4.15 9.54 -12.59
N ARG A 437 -5.47 9.70 -12.82
CA ARG A 437 -6.05 9.81 -14.17
C ARG A 437 -5.47 10.98 -14.96
N ASN A 438 -5.28 12.13 -14.31
CA ASN A 438 -4.67 13.29 -14.93
C ASN A 438 -3.20 13.05 -15.30
N THR A 439 -2.42 12.43 -14.40
CA THR A 439 -1.03 12.03 -14.66
C THR A 439 -0.94 11.06 -15.84
N LEU A 440 -1.79 10.03 -15.86
CA LEU A 440 -1.83 9.06 -16.95
C LEU A 440 -2.20 9.70 -18.30
N ALA A 441 -3.14 10.66 -18.30
CA ALA A 441 -3.50 11.40 -19.51
C ALA A 441 -2.30 12.23 -20.03
N ALA A 442 -1.52 12.83 -19.13
CA ALA A 442 -0.30 13.56 -19.47
C ALA A 442 0.82 12.65 -19.99
N LEU A 443 1.02 11.46 -19.42
CA LEU A 443 1.95 10.46 -19.96
C LEU A 443 1.56 10.08 -21.40
N ARG A 444 0.28 9.81 -21.64
CA ARG A 444 -0.24 9.49 -22.98
C ARG A 444 -0.11 10.64 -23.97
N GLU A 445 -0.17 11.88 -23.51
CA GLU A 445 0.12 13.06 -24.34
C GLU A 445 1.59 13.09 -24.75
N TYR A 446 2.51 12.87 -23.80
CA TYR A 446 3.96 12.84 -24.07
C TYR A 446 4.33 11.83 -25.16
N HIS A 447 3.85 10.59 -25.02
CA HIS A 447 4.16 9.51 -25.96
C HIS A 447 3.49 9.69 -27.33
N ARG A 448 2.30 10.32 -27.41
CA ARG A 448 1.68 10.67 -28.70
C ARG A 448 2.43 11.75 -29.46
N GLY A 449 3.21 12.58 -28.78
CA GLY A 449 4.03 13.64 -29.38
C GLY A 449 5.26 13.16 -30.16
N GLY A 450 5.51 11.85 -30.26
CA GLY A 450 6.67 11.30 -30.97
C GLY A 450 7.98 11.41 -30.20
N HIS A 451 7.93 11.74 -28.91
CA HIS A 451 9.08 11.64 -28.01
C HIS A 451 9.30 10.15 -27.69
N GLY A 452 10.38 9.58 -28.24
CA GLY A 452 10.72 8.18 -28.04
C GLY A 452 10.86 7.83 -26.55
N SER A 453 10.48 6.60 -26.20
CA SER A 453 10.60 6.03 -24.85
C SER A 453 12.02 6.24 -24.32
N VAL A 454 12.15 7.07 -23.29
CA VAL A 454 13.26 6.93 -22.34
C VAL A 454 13.02 5.61 -21.61
N SER A 455 14.10 4.86 -21.34
CA SER A 455 14.07 3.47 -20.88
C SER A 455 13.05 3.24 -19.76
N ALA A 456 12.14 2.29 -19.97
CA ALA A 456 11.15 1.89 -18.97
C ALA A 456 11.84 1.29 -17.75
N THR A 457 11.47 1.75 -16.56
CA THR A 457 11.74 1.06 -15.30
C THR A 457 10.94 -0.25 -15.32
N PRO A 458 11.57 -1.42 -15.13
CA PRO A 458 10.87 -2.70 -15.21
C PRO A 458 9.76 -2.75 -14.17
N MET A 459 8.57 -3.21 -14.59
CA MET A 459 7.47 -3.45 -13.66
C MET A 459 7.87 -4.54 -12.68
N LEU A 460 8.10 -4.18 -11.42
CA LEU A 460 8.09 -5.15 -10.33
C LEU A 460 6.63 -5.48 -10.01
N ARG A 461 6.02 -6.33 -10.84
CA ARG A 461 4.93 -7.16 -10.34
C ARG A 461 5.59 -8.30 -9.59
N LEU A 462 5.22 -8.49 -8.31
CA LEU A 462 5.53 -9.71 -7.59
C LEU A 462 5.18 -10.91 -8.49
N ASP A 463 6.14 -11.81 -8.67
CA ASP A 463 5.93 -13.13 -9.23
C ASP A 463 4.67 -13.74 -8.58
N THR A 464 3.58 -13.83 -9.34
CA THR A 464 2.33 -14.46 -8.87
C THR A 464 2.40 -15.99 -8.92
N THR A 465 3.60 -16.56 -9.04
CA THR A 465 3.88 -18.00 -9.01
C THR A 465 3.82 -18.62 -7.60
N SER A 466 3.00 -18.07 -6.71
CA SER A 466 2.57 -18.73 -5.45
C SER A 466 1.12 -19.27 -5.50
N ARG A 467 0.48 -19.33 -6.68
CA ARG A 467 -0.87 -19.95 -6.84
C ARG A 467 -0.86 -21.49 -6.87
N GLY A 468 0.02 -22.11 -6.09
CA GLY A 468 0.26 -23.56 -6.07
C GLY A 468 0.28 -24.19 -4.67
N LEU A 469 -0.65 -23.86 -3.78
CA LEU A 469 -0.90 -24.66 -2.58
C LEU A 469 -1.75 -25.90 -2.94
N THR A 470 -1.08 -26.97 -3.37
CA THR A 470 -1.64 -28.33 -3.30
C THR A 470 -0.92 -29.12 -2.22
N HIS A 471 -1.61 -29.29 -1.09
CA HIS A 471 -1.65 -30.50 -0.27
C HIS A 471 -0.33 -31.30 -0.11
N MET A 472 0.47 -30.94 0.89
CA MET A 472 1.34 -31.90 1.57
C MET A 472 0.88 -31.95 3.04
N HIS A 473 0.15 -33.01 3.37
CA HIS A 473 0.05 -33.46 4.76
C HIS A 473 1.43 -33.99 5.15
N ASN A 474 2.18 -33.25 5.97
CA ASN A 474 2.92 -33.84 7.09
C ASN A 474 3.41 -32.76 8.07
N ASN A 475 3.27 -33.08 9.35
CA ASN A 475 3.70 -32.35 10.54
C ASN A 475 5.03 -31.58 10.42
N ASN A 476 4.98 -30.26 10.64
CA ASN A 476 5.75 -29.62 11.72
C ASN A 476 5.31 -28.16 11.91
N ASN A 477 5.09 -27.78 13.17
CA ASN A 477 4.97 -26.39 13.63
C ASN A 477 6.26 -25.64 13.25
N ASN A 478 6.18 -24.69 12.32
CA ASN A 478 6.97 -23.45 12.26
C ASN A 478 6.69 -22.77 10.91
N ASN A 479 5.74 -21.85 10.89
CA ASN A 479 5.62 -20.87 9.80
C ASN A 479 5.56 -19.48 10.43
N ASN A 480 6.71 -18.81 10.42
CA ASN A 480 6.86 -17.42 10.80
C ASN A 480 6.18 -16.53 9.74
N ASN A 481 5.12 -15.83 10.18
CA ASN A 481 4.40 -14.82 9.42
C ASN A 481 5.21 -13.51 9.35
N ASN A 482 5.97 -13.29 8.27
CA ASN A 482 6.62 -12.00 7.97
C ASN A 482 5.61 -11.02 7.37
N ILE A 483 4.81 -10.40 8.23
CA ILE A 483 3.91 -9.27 7.89
C ILE A 483 4.71 -8.00 7.57
N SER A 484 5.94 -7.86 8.11
CA SER A 484 6.82 -6.71 7.91
C SER A 484 7.45 -6.68 6.51
N ASP A 485 8.02 -7.78 6.02
CA ASP A 485 8.75 -7.82 4.74
C ASP A 485 7.89 -7.46 3.53
N THR A 486 6.59 -7.80 3.58
CA THR A 486 5.65 -7.52 2.49
C THR A 486 5.08 -6.10 2.53
N CYS A 487 5.10 -5.42 3.67
CA CYS A 487 4.71 -4.02 3.77
C CYS A 487 5.83 -3.04 3.40
N ILE A 488 7.11 -3.45 3.55
CA ILE A 488 8.28 -2.55 3.66
C ILE A 488 9.07 -2.38 2.34
N ASN A 489 9.19 -3.41 1.51
CA ASN A 489 10.16 -3.39 0.41
C ASN A 489 9.69 -2.74 -0.90
N GLN A 490 8.39 -2.48 -1.08
CA GLN A 490 7.84 -2.12 -2.39
C GLN A 490 7.61 -0.62 -2.61
N VAL A 491 7.25 0.13 -1.55
CA VAL A 491 7.08 1.60 -1.62
C VAL A 491 8.43 2.34 -1.74
N LYS A 492 9.52 1.70 -1.30
CA LYS A 492 10.88 2.27 -1.29
C LYS A 492 11.51 2.42 -2.67
N ALA A 493 11.27 1.49 -3.60
CA ALA A 493 11.86 1.56 -4.94
C ALA A 493 11.36 2.78 -5.74
N ALA A 494 10.15 3.27 -5.44
CA ALA A 494 9.54 4.41 -6.12
C ALA A 494 9.72 5.76 -5.39
N SER A 495 10.14 5.76 -4.12
CA SER A 495 10.31 7.00 -3.31
C SER A 495 11.77 7.47 -3.20
N LEU A 496 12.73 6.63 -3.63
CA LEU A 496 14.18 6.88 -3.53
C LEU A 496 14.86 7.18 -4.89
N SER A 497 14.11 7.18 -5.98
CA SER A 497 14.46 7.80 -7.28
C SER A 497 13.85 9.19 -7.36
#